data_AF-A0A7Z7NQX6-F1
#
_entry.id   AF-A0A7Z7NQX6-F1
#
_cell.length_a   1.000
_cell.length_b   1.000
_cell.length_c   1.000
_cell.angle_alpha   90.00
_cell.angle_beta   90.00
_cell.angle_gamma   90.00
#
_symmetry.space_group_name_H-M   'P 1'
#
loop_
_entity.id
_entity.type
_entity.pdbx_description
1 polymer ?
#
loop_
_entity_poly.entity_id
_entity_poly.type
_entity_poly.pdbx_seq_one_letter_code
_entity_poly.pdbx_strand_id
1 'polypeptide(L)'
;MARLERALALFMVVAWRIARLMRLGRTCPDLDAGLLFERDEWRAAFNLDKKKPPKTSPRLNEVVRLVAMLGCFLARKGDGEPGVKTIWQGLQRVVDFAAGLRYARELDD
;
A
#
# COMPACT_ATOMS: atom_id res chain seq x y z
N MET A 1 19.07 -23.77 10.61
CA MET A 1 17.60 -23.85 10.59
C MET A 1 16.94 -22.63 11.23
N ALA A 2 17.28 -22.26 12.47
CA ALA A 2 16.67 -21.13 13.19
C ALA A 2 16.58 -19.79 12.43
N ARG A 3 17.57 -19.41 11.61
CA ARG A 3 17.50 -18.16 10.80
C ARG A 3 16.40 -18.19 9.74
N LEU A 4 16.22 -19.34 9.08
CA LEU A 4 15.20 -19.52 8.04
C LEU A 4 13.80 -19.53 8.66
N GLU A 5 13.63 -20.21 9.80
CA GLU A 5 12.37 -20.27 10.54
C GLU A 5 11.93 -18.87 11.02
N ARG A 6 12.85 -18.08 11.56
CA ARG A 6 12.57 -16.68 11.96
C ARG A 6 12.17 -15.82 10.77
N ALA A 7 12.89 -15.93 9.65
CA ALA A 7 12.54 -15.21 8.43
C ALA A 7 11.15 -15.62 7.93
N LEU A 8 10.85 -16.92 7.92
CA LEU A 8 9.54 -17.44 7.52
C LEU A 8 8.43 -16.91 8.42
N ALA A 9 8.65 -16.88 9.74
CA ALA A 9 7.69 -16.31 10.70
C ALA A 9 7.36 -14.84 10.39
N LEU A 10 8.39 -14.02 10.10
CA LEU A 10 8.19 -12.63 9.70
C LEU A 10 7.45 -12.53 8.36
N PHE A 11 7.87 -13.31 7.35
CA PHE A 11 7.21 -13.30 6.05
C PHE A 11 5.75 -13.76 6.10
N MET A 12 5.36 -14.65 7.02
CA MET A 12 3.96 -15.03 7.21
C MET A 12 3.10 -13.85 7.65
N VAL A 13 3.58 -13.00 8.56
CA VAL A 13 2.86 -11.80 8.99
C VAL A 13 2.69 -10.81 7.83
N VAL A 14 3.75 -10.60 7.05
CA VAL A 14 3.67 -9.67 5.91
C VAL A 14 2.77 -10.24 4.81
N ALA A 15 2.88 -11.53 4.50
CA ALA A 15 2.00 -12.21 3.56
C ALA A 15 0.53 -12.11 3.97
N TRP A 16 0.22 -12.27 5.26
CA TRP A 16 -1.12 -12.08 5.79
C TRP A 16 -1.62 -10.64 5.58
N ARG A 17 -0.80 -9.63 5.87
CA ARG A 17 -1.16 -8.21 5.66
C ARG A 17 -1.52 -7.96 4.20
N ILE A 18 -0.70 -8.42 3.26
CA ILE A 18 -0.95 -8.25 1.82
C ILE A 18 -2.22 -8.98 1.38
N ALA A 19 -2.38 -10.24 1.80
CA ALA A 19 -3.54 -11.04 1.44
C ALA A 19 -4.83 -10.44 2.01
N ARG A 20 -4.76 -9.88 3.22
CA ARG A 20 -5.86 -9.13 3.85
C ARG A 20 -6.18 -7.86 3.07
N LEU A 21 -5.20 -7.04 2.72
CA LEU A 21 -5.40 -5.83 1.91
C LEU A 21 -6.03 -6.15 0.55
N MET A 22 -5.53 -7.19 -0.13
CA MET A 22 -6.09 -7.65 -1.41
C MET A 22 -7.56 -8.06 -1.26
N ARG A 23 -7.89 -8.88 -0.24
CA ARG A 23 -9.28 -9.32 -0.03
C ARG A 23 -10.19 -8.14 0.31
N LEU A 24 -9.79 -7.29 1.26
CA LEU A 24 -10.59 -6.14 1.67
C LEU A 24 -10.76 -5.11 0.56
N GLY A 25 -9.74 -4.88 -0.26
CA GLY A 25 -9.86 -4.00 -1.44
C GLY A 25 -10.93 -4.49 -2.43
N ARG A 26 -11.15 -5.80 -2.52
CA ARG A 26 -12.16 -6.42 -3.39
C ARG A 26 -13.55 -6.49 -2.74
N THR A 27 -13.61 -6.90 -1.48
CA THR A 27 -14.90 -7.18 -0.79
C THR A 27 -15.47 -5.98 -0.06
N CYS A 28 -14.63 -5.04 0.34
CA CYS A 28 -15.00 -3.85 1.12
C CYS A 28 -14.34 -2.60 0.50
N PRO A 29 -14.59 -2.30 -0.79
CA PRO A 29 -13.84 -1.29 -1.52
C PRO A 29 -13.99 0.13 -0.97
N ASP A 30 -15.15 0.41 -0.36
CA ASP A 30 -15.53 1.72 0.16
C ASP A 30 -15.09 1.98 1.61
N LEU A 31 -14.40 1.02 2.24
CA LEU A 31 -13.87 1.19 3.58
C LEU A 31 -12.91 2.38 3.63
N ASP A 32 -12.85 3.08 4.77
CA ASP A 32 -11.86 4.12 4.99
C ASP A 32 -10.43 3.52 4.94
N ALA A 33 -9.59 4.01 4.02
CA ALA A 33 -8.20 3.57 3.89
C ALA A 33 -7.37 3.82 5.17
N GLY A 34 -7.76 4.82 5.97
CA GLY A 34 -7.09 5.21 7.21
C GLY A 34 -7.17 4.15 8.31
N LEU A 35 -8.05 3.16 8.17
CA LEU A 35 -8.12 2.00 9.06
C LEU A 35 -6.98 1.00 8.82
N LEU A 36 -6.30 1.09 7.67
CA LEU A 36 -5.30 0.11 7.21
C LEU A 36 -3.97 0.73 6.79
N PHE A 37 -3.98 2.01 6.41
CA PHE A 37 -2.84 2.80 5.99
C PHE A 37 -2.70 4.02 6.89
N GLU A 38 -1.46 4.33 7.30
CA GLU A 38 -1.17 5.61 7.93
C GLU A 38 -1.35 6.77 6.95
N ARG A 39 -1.52 7.98 7.50
CA ARG A 39 -1.71 9.21 6.70
C ARG A 39 -0.61 9.39 5.66
N ASP A 40 0.64 9.20 6.05
CA ASP A 40 1.77 9.38 5.15
C ASP A 40 1.87 8.25 4.12
N GLU A 41 1.41 7.03 4.42
CA GLU A 41 1.39 5.90 3.48
C GLU A 41 0.38 6.11 2.35
N TRP A 42 -0.88 6.42 2.67
CA TRP A 42 -1.84 6.63 1.59
C TRP A 42 -1.54 7.93 0.82
N ARG A 43 -1.03 8.99 1.46
CA ARG A 43 -0.55 10.18 0.72
C ARG A 43 0.63 9.86 -0.19
N ALA A 44 1.57 9.02 0.25
CA ALA A 44 2.68 8.55 -0.58
C ALA A 44 2.19 7.82 -1.83
N ALA A 45 1.16 6.97 -1.72
CA ALA A 45 0.58 6.29 -2.87
C ALA A 45 0.05 7.27 -3.94
N PHE A 46 -0.60 8.36 -3.53
CA PHE A 46 -1.05 9.42 -4.45
C PHE A 46 0.13 10.19 -5.05
N ASN A 47 1.08 10.61 -4.21
CA ASN A 47 2.22 11.42 -4.63
C ASN A 47 3.10 10.69 -5.64
N LEU A 48 3.39 9.40 -5.40
CA LEU A 48 4.17 8.57 -6.32
C LEU A 48 3.47 8.35 -7.66
N ASP A 49 2.14 8.33 -7.67
CA ASP A 49 1.32 8.29 -8.88
C ASP A 49 1.05 9.68 -9.50
N LYS A 50 1.74 10.72 -8.98
CA LYS A 50 1.62 12.13 -9.43
C LYS A 50 0.18 12.67 -9.34
N LYS A 51 -0.60 12.17 -8.39
CA LYS A 51 -1.97 12.63 -8.10
C LYS A 51 -1.99 13.49 -6.84
N LYS A 52 -2.90 14.45 -6.79
CA LYS A 52 -3.10 15.28 -5.60
C LYS A 52 -3.79 14.45 -4.52
N PRO A 53 -3.17 14.24 -3.34
CA PRO A 53 -3.81 13.50 -2.26
C PRO A 53 -5.02 14.28 -1.71
N PRO A 54 -6.11 13.58 -1.34
CA PRO A 54 -7.26 14.22 -0.70
C PRO A 54 -6.94 14.73 0.70
N LYS A 55 -7.78 15.65 1.22
CA LYS A 55 -7.63 16.20 2.58
C LYS A 55 -8.01 15.20 3.67
N THR A 56 -9.02 14.39 3.39
CA THR A 56 -9.50 13.31 4.26
C THR A 56 -9.07 11.98 3.68
N SER A 57 -9.15 10.94 4.50
CA SER A 57 -8.78 9.61 4.08
C SER A 57 -9.66 9.11 2.91
N PRO A 58 -9.05 8.53 1.86
CA PRO A 58 -9.75 8.02 0.67
C PRO A 58 -10.40 6.65 0.90
N ARG A 59 -11.05 6.12 -0.15
CA ARG A 59 -11.56 4.75 -0.17
C ARG A 59 -10.41 3.74 -0.24
N LEU A 60 -10.58 2.61 0.44
CA LEU A 60 -9.57 1.56 0.53
C LEU A 60 -9.14 1.05 -0.86
N ASN A 61 -10.10 0.75 -1.74
CA ASN A 61 -9.76 0.20 -3.05
C ASN A 61 -8.99 1.20 -3.92
N GLU A 62 -9.25 2.49 -3.77
CA GLU A 62 -8.49 3.54 -4.46
C GLU A 62 -7.01 3.46 -4.09
N VAL A 63 -6.70 3.42 -2.78
CA VAL A 63 -5.32 3.30 -2.29
C VAL A 63 -4.69 1.97 -2.69
N VAL A 64 -5.41 0.86 -2.55
CA VAL A 64 -4.90 -0.48 -2.91
C VAL A 64 -4.54 -0.54 -4.40
N ARG A 65 -5.34 0.08 -5.28
CA ARG A 65 -5.05 0.12 -6.73
C ARG A 65 -3.88 1.03 -7.04
N LEU A 66 -3.76 2.20 -6.40
CA LEU A 66 -2.58 3.07 -6.54
C LEU A 66 -1.30 2.34 -6.10
N VAL A 67 -1.33 1.69 -4.94
CA VAL A 67 -0.24 0.84 -4.46
C VAL A 67 0.09 -0.22 -5.50
N ALA A 68 -0.90 -0.97 -5.98
CA ALA A 68 -0.67 -2.03 -6.97
C ALA A 68 -0.07 -1.49 -8.28
N MET A 69 -0.48 -0.30 -8.73
CA MET A 69 0.07 0.34 -9.94
C MET A 69 1.56 0.62 -9.81
N LEU A 70 2.00 1.04 -8.61
CA LEU A 70 3.43 1.17 -8.29
C LEU A 70 4.17 -0.17 -8.31
N GLY A 71 3.46 -1.29 -8.19
CA GLY A 71 3.95 -2.65 -8.41
C GLY A 71 3.65 -3.22 -9.80
N CYS A 72 3.52 -2.36 -10.81
CA CYS A 72 3.30 -2.71 -12.23
C CYS A 72 1.91 -3.25 -12.59
N PHE A 73 0.88 -3.01 -11.76
CA PHE A 73 -0.51 -3.23 -12.18
C PHE A 73 -0.95 -2.13 -13.14
N LEU A 74 -1.26 -2.45 -14.40
CA LEU A 74 -1.59 -1.44 -15.41
C LEU A 74 -2.94 -0.74 -15.21
N ALA A 75 -3.86 -1.38 -14.47
CA ALA A 75 -5.18 -0.84 -14.16
C ALA A 75 -6.03 -0.42 -15.38
N ARG A 76 -5.88 -1.11 -16.53
CA ARG A 76 -6.68 -0.84 -17.73
C ARG A 76 -8.09 -1.40 -17.57
N LYS A 77 -9.01 -0.90 -18.39
CA LYS A 77 -10.37 -1.44 -18.48
C LYS A 77 -10.31 -2.93 -18.84
N GLY A 78 -10.84 -3.78 -17.95
CA GLY A 78 -10.84 -5.24 -18.12
C GLY A 78 -9.70 -6.00 -17.46
N ASP A 79 -8.66 -5.33 -16.91
CA ASP A 79 -7.57 -6.02 -16.19
C ASP A 79 -8.03 -6.65 -14.86
N GLY A 80 -9.21 -6.27 -14.35
CA GLY A 80 -9.78 -6.78 -13.11
C GLY A 80 -9.16 -6.17 -11.84
N GLU A 81 -8.89 -7.02 -10.86
CA GLU A 81 -8.43 -6.66 -9.52
C GLU A 81 -6.95 -6.98 -9.32
N PRO A 82 -6.17 -6.13 -8.60
CA PRO A 82 -4.75 -6.35 -8.40
C PRO A 82 -4.47 -7.63 -7.59
N GLY A 83 -3.29 -8.22 -7.84
CA GLY A 83 -2.82 -9.43 -7.18
C GLY A 83 -1.85 -9.16 -6.02
N VAL A 84 -1.58 -10.19 -5.22
CA VAL A 84 -0.67 -10.08 -4.06
C VAL A 84 0.74 -9.60 -4.42
N LYS A 85 1.27 -10.00 -5.60
CA LYS A 85 2.62 -9.62 -6.03
C LYS A 85 2.74 -8.12 -6.34
N THR A 86 1.77 -7.57 -7.07
CA THR A 86 1.79 -6.14 -7.42
C THR A 86 1.55 -5.29 -6.17
N ILE A 87 0.70 -5.74 -5.26
CA ILE A 87 0.48 -5.08 -3.96
C ILE A 87 1.76 -5.12 -3.11
N TRP A 88 2.45 -6.27 -3.00
CA TRP A 88 3.73 -6.37 -2.29
C TRP A 88 4.76 -5.35 -2.80
N GLN A 89 5.01 -5.34 -4.11
CA GLN A 89 6.02 -4.49 -4.73
C GLN A 89 5.67 -3.00 -4.56
N GLY A 90 4.39 -2.67 -4.69
CA GLY A 90 3.87 -1.32 -4.46
C GLY A 90 4.03 -0.86 -3.01
N LEU A 91 3.72 -1.73 -2.05
CA LEU A 91 3.81 -1.42 -0.62
C LEU A 91 5.24 -1.08 -0.21
N GLN A 92 6.23 -1.81 -0.71
CA GLN A 92 7.65 -1.49 -0.43
C GLN A 92 7.97 -0.03 -0.82
N ARG A 93 7.58 0.39 -2.03
CA ARG A 93 7.80 1.75 -2.52
C ARG A 93 7.05 2.81 -1.69
N VAL A 94 5.82 2.51 -1.29
CA VAL A 94 4.99 3.42 -0.49
C VAL A 94 5.56 3.61 0.91
N VAL A 95 5.99 2.52 1.57
CA VAL A 95 6.58 2.58 2.91
C VAL A 95 7.88 3.38 2.90
N ASP A 96 8.76 3.13 1.93
CA ASP A 96 10.03 3.85 1.79
C ASP A 96 9.80 5.36 1.55
N PHE A 97 8.85 5.70 0.66
CA PHE A 97 8.53 7.11 0.40
C PHE A 97 7.86 7.78 1.60
N ALA A 98 6.96 7.09 2.30
CA ALA A 98 6.34 7.61 3.51
C ALA A 98 7.37 7.88 4.62
N ALA A 99 8.39 7.02 4.76
CA ALA A 99 9.51 7.27 5.66
C ALA A 99 10.29 8.53 5.25
N GLY A 100 10.55 8.71 3.95
CA GLY A 100 11.17 9.93 3.43
C GLY A 100 10.36 11.20 3.68
N LEU A 101 9.02 11.14 3.54
CA LEU A 101 8.13 12.27 3.83
C LEU A 101 8.15 12.66 5.31
N ARG A 102 8.21 11.67 6.22
CA ARG A 102 8.32 11.93 7.66
C ARG A 102 9.65 12.60 7.99
N TYR A 103 10.74 12.04 7.47
CA TYR A 103 12.07 12.60 7.66
C TYR A 103 12.19 14.04 7.12
N ALA A 104 11.64 14.31 5.93
CA ALA A 104 11.66 15.66 5.37
C ALA A 104 10.91 16.67 6.25
N ARG A 105 9.77 16.27 6.84
CA ARG A 105 9.00 17.13 7.75
C ARG A 105 9.79 17.45 9.02
N GLU A 106 10.48 16.46 9.57
CA GLU A 106 11.33 16.63 10.76
C GLU A 106 12.54 17.55 10.52
N LEU A 107 12.98 17.72 9.27
CA LEU A 107 14.06 18.67 8.93
C LEU A 107 13.58 20.12 8.79
N ASP A 108 12.30 20.31 8.49
CA ASP A 108 11.67 21.62 8.32
C ASP A 108 11.15 22.19 9.66
N ASP A 109 11.08 21.36 10.72
CA ASP A 109 10.72 21.71 12.10
C ASP A 109 11.96 22.12 12.93
#